data_AF-A0A4R3KJW1-F1
#
_entry.id   AF-A0A4R3KJW1-F1
#
_cell.length_a   1.000
_cell.length_b   1.000
_cell.length_c   1.000
_cell.angle_alpha   90.00
_cell.angle_beta   90.00
_cell.angle_gamma   90.00
#
_symmetry.space_group_name_H-M   'P 1'
#
loop_
_entity.id
_entity.type
_entity.pdbx_description
1 polymer ?
#
loop_
_entity_poly.entity_id
_entity_poly.type
_entity_poly.pdbx_seq_one_letter_code
_entity_poly.pdbx_strand_id
1 'polypeptide(L)'
;MIMLLSMFLTIILLPFYIIFLKRLGKVEKNYKEELIPTSFGIFILFIEWLLLILQQQKEFFYFWALFLITMIGTYDDYYGDKKVKGFKGHFSAFRQGVITSGFIKAVGVSIVALFLSFQLAKDPFVIGSNFFLIVMLSNTMNLFDLRPGRALKVYFVLFLLLGVQAPRFFQQELPLIQIGILIIVFFYDIRAKIMLGDGGANLLGFQLGVWYSIHFPLYGKLFMIILLIGINIYNERHSISQFIEQHKWLRVIDRLGQKGIG
;
A
#
# COMPACT_ATOMS: atom_id res chain seq x y z
N MET A 1 8.06 16.95 16.22
CA MET A 1 9.49 16.57 16.11
C MET A 1 9.69 15.29 15.32
N ILE A 2 9.03 14.18 15.69
CA ILE A 2 9.24 12.87 15.05
C ILE A 2 8.94 12.84 13.54
N MET A 3 7.88 13.52 13.07
CA MET A 3 7.58 13.66 11.64
C MET A 3 8.71 14.34 10.86
N LEU A 4 9.30 15.40 11.42
CA LEU A 4 10.41 16.10 10.76
C LEU A 4 11.66 15.23 10.72
N LEU A 5 11.90 14.43 11.76
CA LEU A 5 12.98 13.45 11.78
C LEU A 5 12.77 12.35 10.73
N SER A 6 11.54 11.83 10.56
CA SER A 6 11.26 10.83 9.53
C SER A 6 11.40 11.39 8.11
N MET A 7 10.99 12.64 7.89
CA MET A 7 11.27 13.36 6.64
C MET A 7 12.78 13.50 6.40
N PHE A 8 13.53 13.95 7.40
CA PHE A 8 14.97 14.16 7.31
C PHE A 8 15.73 12.88 6.96
N LEU A 9 15.45 11.79 7.68
CA LEU A 9 16.05 10.48 7.38
C LEU A 9 15.68 10.00 5.97
N THR A 10 14.43 10.21 5.56
CA THR A 10 13.99 9.85 4.22
C THR A 10 14.71 10.64 3.14
N ILE A 11 14.86 11.96 3.30
CA ILE A 11 15.59 12.83 2.36
C ILE A 11 17.04 12.35 2.20
N ILE A 12 17.70 11.98 3.28
CA ILE A 12 19.09 11.55 3.26
C ILE A 12 19.23 10.16 2.63
N LEU A 13 18.41 9.19 3.05
CA LEU A 13 18.63 7.78 2.72
C LEU A 13 18.01 7.35 1.38
N LEU A 14 16.91 7.99 0.95
CA LEU A 14 16.19 7.60 -0.26
C LEU A 14 17.06 7.66 -1.54
N PRO A 15 17.89 8.69 -1.78
CA PRO A 15 18.79 8.71 -2.95
C PRO A 15 19.78 7.53 -2.98
N PHE A 16 20.32 7.14 -1.83
CA PHE A 16 21.23 5.98 -1.75
C PHE A 16 20.50 4.68 -2.05
N TYR A 17 19.28 4.52 -1.53
CA TYR A 17 18.45 3.36 -1.80
C TYR A 17 18.07 3.24 -3.29
N ILE A 18 17.74 4.37 -3.93
CA ILE A 18 17.51 4.45 -5.38
C ILE A 18 18.74 3.96 -6.16
N ILE A 19 19.94 4.45 -5.81
CA ILE A 19 21.19 4.04 -6.46
C ILE A 19 21.45 2.54 -6.25
N PHE A 20 21.23 2.05 -5.03
CA PHE A 20 21.39 0.65 -4.67
C PHE A 20 20.48 -0.27 -5.52
N LEU A 21 19.18 0.03 -5.63
CA LEU A 21 18.26 -0.77 -6.44
C LEU A 21 18.63 -0.75 -7.92
N LYS A 22 19.06 0.40 -8.47
CA LYS A 22 19.54 0.48 -9.85
C LYS A 22 20.75 -0.42 -10.08
N ARG A 23 21.71 -0.45 -9.14
CA ARG A 23 22.89 -1.33 -9.23
C ARG A 23 22.54 -2.81 -9.18
N LEU A 24 21.50 -3.17 -8.41
CA LEU A 24 20.99 -4.55 -8.37
C LEU A 24 20.11 -4.92 -9.57
N GLY A 25 19.87 -3.99 -10.51
CA GLY A 25 18.96 -4.21 -11.63
C GLY A 25 17.49 -4.36 -11.20
N LYS A 26 17.12 -3.94 -9.98
CA LYS A 26 15.76 -4.01 -9.46
C LYS A 26 14.95 -2.80 -9.93
N VAL A 27 14.69 -2.78 -11.25
CA VAL A 27 13.96 -1.74 -11.96
C VAL A 27 12.79 -2.34 -12.74
N GLU A 28 11.76 -1.54 -12.96
CA GLU A 28 10.54 -1.92 -13.68
C GLU A 28 10.18 -0.83 -14.69
N LYS A 29 9.43 -1.18 -15.72
CA LYS A 29 9.02 -0.21 -16.75
C LYS A 29 7.83 0.57 -16.24
N ASN A 30 7.97 1.89 -16.13
CA ASN A 30 6.82 2.73 -15.82
C ASN A 30 5.84 2.81 -17.01
N TYR A 31 4.73 3.53 -16.84
CA TYR A 31 3.73 3.77 -17.89
C TYR A 31 4.23 4.50 -19.16
N LYS A 32 5.45 5.07 -19.13
CA LYS A 32 6.17 5.64 -20.29
C LYS A 32 7.23 4.68 -20.85
N GLU A 33 7.26 3.43 -20.41
CA GLU A 33 8.27 2.42 -20.75
C GLU A 33 9.70 2.74 -20.26
N GLU A 34 9.86 3.71 -19.36
CA GLU A 34 11.15 4.06 -18.76
C GLU A 34 11.45 3.15 -17.56
N LEU A 35 12.69 2.66 -17.48
CA LEU A 35 13.12 1.80 -16.37
C LEU A 35 13.40 2.63 -15.11
N ILE A 36 12.61 2.41 -14.07
CA ILE A 36 12.75 3.08 -12.78
C ILE A 36 12.76 2.07 -11.62
N PRO A 37 13.43 2.37 -10.50
CA PRO A 37 13.44 1.48 -9.34
C PRO A 37 12.03 1.24 -8.79
N THR A 38 11.77 0.01 -8.34
CA THR A 38 10.47 -0.43 -7.80
C THR A 38 10.60 -1.01 -6.38
N SER A 39 9.48 -1.39 -5.77
CA SER A 39 9.40 -2.10 -4.49
C SER A 39 9.88 -1.28 -3.27
N PHE A 40 9.43 -0.02 -3.17
CA PHE A 40 9.84 0.92 -2.11
C PHE A 40 9.22 0.64 -0.73
N GLY A 41 8.39 -0.40 -0.61
CA GLY A 41 7.88 -0.87 0.69
C GLY A 41 8.99 -1.20 1.69
N ILE A 42 10.08 -1.84 1.25
CA ILE A 42 11.23 -2.15 2.12
C ILE A 42 11.81 -0.88 2.73
N PHE A 43 11.97 0.16 1.91
CA PHE A 43 12.50 1.43 2.36
C PHE A 43 11.58 2.14 3.36
N ILE A 44 10.27 2.19 3.05
CA ILE A 44 9.26 2.78 3.94
C ILE A 44 9.29 2.07 5.30
N LEU A 45 9.23 0.73 5.27
CA LEU A 45 9.26 -0.10 6.47
C LEU A 45 10.55 0.09 7.28
N PHE A 46 11.70 0.17 6.60
CA PHE A 46 12.99 0.36 7.26
C PHE A 46 13.04 1.67 8.05
N ILE A 47 12.59 2.79 7.47
CA ILE A 47 12.58 4.08 8.17
C ILE A 47 11.57 4.09 9.32
N GLU A 48 10.37 3.54 9.10
CA GLU A 48 9.33 3.40 10.13
C GLU A 48 9.88 2.61 11.32
N TRP A 49 10.49 1.44 11.07
CA TRP A 49 11.04 0.57 12.11
C TRP A 49 12.21 1.19 12.86
N LEU A 50 13.15 1.81 12.14
CA LEU A 50 14.29 2.48 12.75
C LEU A 50 13.81 3.50 13.79
N LEU A 51 12.80 4.29 13.46
CA LEU A 51 12.26 5.30 14.36
C LEU A 51 11.46 4.69 15.51
N LEU A 52 10.69 3.64 15.27
CA LEU A 52 9.93 3.00 16.35
C LEU A 52 10.81 2.28 17.36
N ILE A 53 11.92 1.68 16.91
CA ILE A 53 12.93 1.09 17.81
C ILE A 53 13.57 2.18 18.68
N LEU A 54 13.90 3.34 18.10
CA LEU A 54 14.43 4.48 18.86
C LEU A 54 13.43 5.02 19.88
N GLN A 55 12.13 4.93 19.61
CA GLN A 55 11.05 5.28 20.53
C GLN A 55 10.69 4.15 21.53
N GLN A 56 11.40 3.02 21.50
CA GLN A 56 11.15 1.85 22.35
C GLN A 56 9.70 1.31 22.27
N GLN A 57 9.06 1.48 21.11
CA GLN A 57 7.68 1.02 20.88
C GLN A 57 7.62 -0.50 20.81
N LYS A 58 6.60 -1.11 21.43
CA LYS A 58 6.49 -2.57 21.63
C LYS A 58 5.40 -3.25 20.78
N GLU A 59 5.00 -2.64 19.67
CA GLU A 59 3.95 -3.10 18.75
C GLU A 59 4.34 -4.37 17.94
N PHE A 60 4.85 -5.41 18.61
CA PHE A 60 5.52 -6.58 18.01
C PHE A 60 4.74 -7.22 16.85
N PHE A 61 3.44 -7.47 17.03
CA PHE A 61 2.62 -8.12 16.01
C PHE A 61 2.39 -7.23 14.78
N TYR A 62 2.24 -5.92 14.96
CA TYR A 62 2.11 -4.97 13.86
C TYR A 62 3.40 -4.94 13.02
N PHE A 63 4.57 -4.88 13.67
CA PHE A 63 5.85 -4.96 12.96
C PHE A 63 5.92 -6.20 12.09
N TRP A 64 5.80 -7.39 12.69
CA TRP A 64 5.95 -8.63 11.94
C TRP A 64 4.92 -8.78 10.82
N ALA A 65 3.69 -8.31 11.03
CA ALA A 65 2.69 -8.26 9.97
C ALA A 65 3.17 -7.41 8.79
N LEU A 66 3.57 -6.15 9.02
CA LEU A 66 4.05 -5.27 7.95
C LEU A 66 5.30 -5.81 7.25
N PHE A 67 6.21 -6.43 7.99
CA PHE A 67 7.37 -7.09 7.42
C PHE A 67 6.98 -8.20 6.46
N LEU A 68 6.12 -9.11 6.90
CA LEU A 68 5.66 -10.23 6.07
C LEU A 68 4.97 -9.72 4.81
N ILE A 69 4.06 -8.74 4.92
CA ILE A 69 3.37 -8.15 3.77
C ILE A 69 4.35 -7.49 2.81
N THR A 70 5.30 -6.72 3.33
CA THR A 70 6.31 -6.05 2.51
C THR A 70 7.19 -7.05 1.79
N MET A 71 7.64 -8.11 2.46
CA MET A 71 8.47 -9.16 1.85
C MET A 71 7.70 -9.93 0.78
N ILE A 72 6.43 -10.27 1.05
CA ILE A 72 5.56 -10.94 0.07
C ILE A 72 5.37 -10.07 -1.18
N GLY A 73 5.05 -8.79 -1.00
CA GLY A 73 4.88 -7.86 -2.12
C GLY A 73 6.19 -7.63 -2.89
N THR A 74 7.31 -7.47 -2.18
CA THR A 74 8.63 -7.31 -2.81
C THR A 74 9.05 -8.56 -3.60
N TYR A 75 8.71 -9.76 -3.08
CA TYR A 75 8.95 -11.00 -3.79
C TYR A 75 8.15 -11.04 -5.11
N ASP A 76 6.88 -10.63 -5.08
CA ASP A 76 6.05 -10.52 -6.29
C ASP A 76 6.60 -9.49 -7.28
N ASP A 77 7.07 -8.34 -6.81
CA ASP A 77 7.72 -7.32 -7.65
C ASP A 77 8.97 -7.87 -8.38
N TYR A 78 9.79 -8.68 -7.69
CA TYR A 78 11.08 -9.13 -8.22
C TYR A 78 11.03 -10.43 -9.01
N TYR A 79 10.10 -11.32 -8.68
CA TYR A 79 10.05 -12.68 -9.21
C TYR A 79 8.68 -13.05 -9.79
N GLY A 80 7.69 -12.15 -9.76
CA GLY A 80 6.34 -12.43 -10.22
C GLY A 80 6.22 -12.55 -11.73
N ASP A 81 5.43 -13.53 -12.18
CA ASP A 81 5.13 -13.71 -13.60
C ASP A 81 4.02 -12.76 -14.05
N LYS A 82 4.35 -11.86 -14.98
CA LYS A 82 3.43 -10.84 -15.51
C LYS A 82 2.39 -11.39 -16.50
N LYS A 83 2.48 -12.66 -16.90
CA LYS A 83 1.55 -13.29 -17.86
C LYS A 83 0.19 -13.61 -17.26
N VAL A 84 0.15 -13.97 -15.98
CA VAL A 84 -1.10 -14.28 -15.26
C VAL A 84 -1.50 -13.06 -14.46
N LYS A 85 -2.71 -12.54 -14.70
CA LYS A 85 -3.25 -11.36 -14.03
C LYS A 85 -4.66 -11.60 -13.50
N GLY A 86 -5.03 -10.87 -12.46
CA GLY A 86 -6.36 -10.87 -11.85
C GLY A 86 -6.66 -12.12 -11.03
N PHE A 87 -7.66 -12.03 -10.15
CA PHE A 87 -8.02 -13.12 -9.24
C PHE A 87 -8.40 -14.39 -10.00
N LYS A 88 -9.18 -14.25 -11.08
CA LYS A 88 -9.59 -15.40 -11.90
C LYS A 88 -8.40 -16.11 -12.55
N GLY A 89 -7.39 -15.36 -13.02
CA GLY A 89 -6.20 -15.92 -13.66
C GLY A 89 -5.38 -16.75 -12.67
N HIS A 90 -5.05 -16.16 -11.52
CA HIS A 90 -4.29 -16.84 -10.48
C HIS A 90 -5.01 -18.07 -9.92
N PHE A 91 -6.34 -17.99 -9.73
CA PHE A 91 -7.13 -19.09 -9.23
C PHE A 91 -7.33 -20.21 -10.27
N SER A 92 -7.46 -19.86 -11.56
CA SER A 92 -7.48 -20.85 -12.64
C SER A 92 -6.14 -21.58 -12.75
N ALA A 93 -5.01 -20.86 -12.66
CA ALA A 93 -3.68 -21.46 -12.64
C ALA A 93 -3.51 -22.42 -11.45
N PHE A 94 -3.97 -22.01 -10.26
CA PHE A 94 -3.93 -22.86 -9.07
C PHE A 94 -4.73 -24.15 -9.24
N ARG A 95 -5.93 -24.08 -9.83
CA ARG A 95 -6.74 -25.27 -10.17
C ARG A 95 -6.04 -26.22 -11.16
N GLN A 96 -5.10 -25.70 -11.96
CA GLN A 96 -4.28 -26.47 -12.89
C GLN A 96 -2.96 -26.94 -12.26
N GLY A 97 -2.79 -26.78 -10.94
CA GLY A 97 -1.58 -27.18 -10.21
C GLY A 97 -0.44 -26.17 -10.25
N VAL A 98 -0.65 -24.97 -10.82
CA VAL A 98 0.38 -23.93 -10.93
C VAL A 98 0.19 -22.88 -9.84
N ILE A 99 1.13 -22.82 -8.89
CA ILE A 99 1.15 -21.79 -7.85
C ILE A 99 1.85 -20.55 -8.42
N THR A 100 1.11 -19.45 -8.54
CA THR A 100 1.64 -18.16 -9.00
C THR A 100 2.06 -17.29 -7.82
N SER A 101 2.98 -16.36 -8.04
CA SER A 101 3.39 -15.37 -7.03
C SER A 101 2.21 -14.53 -6.55
N GLY A 102 1.31 -14.13 -7.46
CA GLY A 102 0.07 -13.43 -7.13
C GLY A 102 -0.88 -14.23 -6.23
N PHE A 103 -0.92 -15.57 -6.38
CA PHE A 103 -1.69 -16.44 -5.48
C PHE A 103 -1.05 -16.51 -4.09
N ILE A 104 0.28 -16.70 -4.02
CA ILE A 104 1.03 -16.69 -2.75
C ILE A 104 0.80 -15.36 -2.03
N LYS A 105 0.83 -14.25 -2.76
CA LYS A 105 0.56 -12.91 -2.24
C LYS A 105 -0.83 -12.80 -1.65
N ALA A 106 -1.87 -13.16 -2.39
CA ALA A 106 -3.25 -13.06 -1.92
C ALA A 106 -3.49 -13.90 -0.65
N VAL A 107 -2.98 -15.14 -0.63
CA VAL A 107 -3.09 -16.04 0.53
C VAL A 107 -2.28 -15.52 1.71
N GLY A 108 -1.03 -15.11 1.49
CA GLY A 108 -0.14 -14.61 2.54
C GLY A 108 -0.68 -13.34 3.19
N VAL A 109 -1.14 -12.36 2.40
CA VAL A 109 -1.81 -11.16 2.91
C VAL A 109 -3.03 -11.51 3.74
N SER A 110 -3.85 -12.47 3.26
CA SER A 110 -5.06 -12.90 3.96
C SER A 110 -4.75 -13.57 5.30
N ILE A 111 -3.76 -14.47 5.36
CA ILE A 111 -3.37 -15.15 6.61
C ILE A 111 -2.89 -14.13 7.65
N VAL A 112 -2.03 -13.20 7.26
CA VAL A 112 -1.50 -12.16 8.16
C VAL A 112 -2.61 -11.21 8.62
N ALA A 113 -3.51 -10.81 7.71
CA ALA A 113 -4.67 -9.98 8.04
C ALA A 113 -5.62 -10.67 9.03
N LEU A 114 -5.89 -11.96 8.84
CA LEU A 114 -6.74 -12.74 9.72
C LEU A 114 -6.13 -12.87 11.11
N PHE A 115 -4.83 -13.18 11.18
CA PHE A 115 -4.10 -13.24 12.45
C PHE A 115 -4.19 -11.93 13.22
N LEU A 116 -3.91 -10.78 12.56
CA LEU A 116 -4.06 -9.48 13.21
C LEU A 116 -5.51 -9.20 13.63
N SER A 117 -6.48 -9.61 12.83
CA SER A 117 -7.90 -9.39 13.15
C SER A 117 -8.31 -10.09 14.45
N PHE A 118 -7.77 -11.29 14.70
CA PHE A 118 -7.93 -11.99 15.99
C PHE A 118 -7.22 -11.30 17.16
N GLN A 119 -6.09 -10.62 16.92
CA GLN A 119 -5.42 -9.83 17.97
C GLN A 119 -6.21 -8.56 18.33
N LEU A 120 -6.91 -7.98 17.36
CA LEU A 120 -7.62 -6.71 17.52
C LEU A 120 -9.02 -6.86 18.13
N ALA A 121 -9.67 -8.02 18.03
CA ALA A 121 -11.03 -8.22 18.49
C ALA A 121 -11.32 -9.66 18.91
N LYS A 122 -12.33 -9.82 19.79
CA LYS A 122 -12.86 -11.14 20.21
C LYS A 122 -14.19 -11.50 19.55
N ASP A 123 -14.97 -10.49 19.17
CA ASP A 123 -16.25 -10.69 18.52
C ASP A 123 -16.07 -11.18 17.06
N PRO A 124 -16.68 -12.30 16.65
CA PRO A 124 -16.50 -12.86 15.30
C PRO A 124 -16.90 -11.92 14.17
N PHE A 125 -17.93 -11.08 14.34
CA PHE A 125 -18.35 -10.13 13.31
C PHE A 125 -17.34 -8.99 13.17
N VAL A 126 -16.78 -8.50 14.27
CA VAL A 126 -15.71 -7.49 14.24
C VAL A 126 -14.43 -8.07 13.66
N ILE A 127 -14.07 -9.31 13.99
CA ILE A 127 -12.92 -10.02 13.39
C ILE A 127 -13.08 -10.12 11.88
N GLY A 128 -14.25 -10.59 11.41
CA GLY A 128 -14.53 -10.69 9.98
C GLY A 128 -14.45 -9.32 9.28
N SER A 129 -15.01 -8.29 9.90
CA SER A 129 -14.97 -6.92 9.37
C SER A 129 -13.53 -6.40 9.28
N ASN A 130 -12.70 -6.59 10.31
CA ASN A 130 -11.29 -6.18 10.29
C ASN A 130 -10.52 -6.92 9.19
N PHE A 131 -10.73 -8.23 9.08
CA PHE A 131 -10.07 -9.06 8.06
C PHE A 131 -10.36 -8.55 6.66
N PHE A 132 -11.64 -8.38 6.31
CA PHE A 132 -12.03 -7.88 4.99
C PHE A 132 -11.50 -6.48 4.74
N LEU A 133 -11.54 -5.61 5.74
CA LEU A 133 -11.08 -4.24 5.60
C LEU A 133 -9.56 -4.19 5.33
N ILE A 134 -8.76 -4.97 6.06
CA ILE A 134 -7.30 -5.06 5.87
C ILE A 134 -6.95 -5.61 4.49
N VAL A 135 -7.53 -6.76 4.11
CA VAL A 135 -7.25 -7.40 2.82
C VAL A 135 -7.67 -6.50 1.66
N MET A 136 -8.87 -5.94 1.73
CA MET A 136 -9.41 -5.14 0.64
C MET A 136 -8.67 -3.81 0.48
N LEU A 137 -8.25 -3.15 1.56
CA LEU A 137 -7.44 -1.93 1.43
C LEU A 137 -6.04 -2.22 0.88
N SER A 138 -5.40 -3.30 1.33
CA SER A 138 -4.11 -3.75 0.79
C SER A 138 -4.20 -3.95 -0.73
N ASN A 139 -5.18 -4.73 -1.18
CA ASN A 139 -5.36 -4.96 -2.61
C ASN A 139 -5.77 -3.68 -3.36
N THR A 140 -6.69 -2.88 -2.81
CA THR A 140 -7.16 -1.64 -3.45
C THR A 140 -6.02 -0.65 -3.66
N MET A 141 -5.13 -0.48 -2.68
CA MET A 141 -3.95 0.36 -2.84
C MET A 141 -3.07 -0.11 -4.01
N ASN A 142 -2.90 -1.43 -4.18
CA ASN A 142 -2.20 -1.98 -5.33
C ASN A 142 -2.89 -1.68 -6.67
N LEU A 143 -4.23 -1.70 -6.71
CA LEU A 143 -4.99 -1.35 -7.91
C LEU A 143 -4.76 0.10 -8.36
N PHE A 144 -4.46 1.00 -7.42
CA PHE A 144 -4.16 2.40 -7.70
C PHE A 144 -2.68 2.66 -8.02
N ASP A 145 -1.76 1.70 -7.85
CA ASP A 145 -0.33 1.85 -8.15
C ASP A 145 0.01 1.61 -9.63
N LEU A 146 -0.78 2.20 -10.54
CA LEU A 146 -0.61 2.07 -11.99
C LEU A 146 -0.10 3.35 -12.67
N ARG A 147 -0.07 4.47 -11.94
CA ARG A 147 0.39 5.77 -12.43
C ARG A 147 1.12 6.53 -11.31
N PRO A 148 2.12 7.37 -11.67
CA PRO A 148 2.89 8.17 -10.71
C PRO A 148 2.03 8.91 -9.69
N GLY A 149 2.25 8.67 -8.41
CA GLY A 149 1.60 9.37 -7.30
C GLY A 149 0.15 8.98 -7.04
N ARG A 150 -0.47 8.11 -7.85
CA ARG A 150 -1.91 7.82 -7.72
C ARG A 150 -2.22 7.07 -6.43
N ALA A 151 -1.51 5.99 -6.15
CA ALA A 151 -1.67 5.23 -4.90
C ALA A 151 -1.48 6.14 -3.67
N LEU A 152 -0.44 6.97 -3.65
CA LEU A 152 -0.18 7.88 -2.52
C LEU A 152 -1.23 8.97 -2.36
N LYS A 153 -1.82 9.49 -3.45
CA LYS A 153 -2.97 10.40 -3.34
C LYS A 153 -4.17 9.72 -2.67
N VAL A 154 -4.48 8.49 -3.08
CA VAL A 154 -5.54 7.69 -2.45
C VAL A 154 -5.22 7.46 -0.98
N TYR A 155 -3.97 7.09 -0.66
CA TYR A 155 -3.51 6.94 0.72
C TYR A 155 -3.73 8.21 1.54
N PHE A 156 -3.30 9.38 1.05
CA PHE A 156 -3.45 10.63 1.78
C PHE A 156 -4.91 11.02 2.00
N VAL A 157 -5.79 10.78 1.03
CA VAL A 157 -7.24 11.00 1.21
C VAL A 157 -7.77 10.09 2.31
N LEU A 158 -7.47 8.80 2.27
CA LEU A 158 -7.92 7.85 3.29
C LEU A 158 -7.31 8.14 4.67
N PHE A 159 -6.07 8.61 4.72
CA PHE A 159 -5.38 9.02 5.94
C PHE A 159 -6.02 10.26 6.58
N LEU A 160 -6.41 11.25 5.76
CA LEU A 160 -7.12 12.44 6.23
C LEU A 160 -8.53 12.11 6.73
N LEU A 161 -9.27 11.27 6.01
CA LEU A 161 -10.60 10.79 6.44
C LEU A 161 -10.54 10.08 7.80
N LEU A 162 -9.48 9.29 8.02
CA LEU A 162 -9.23 8.65 9.30
C LEU A 162 -8.99 9.67 10.42
N GLY A 163 -8.23 10.74 10.15
CA GLY A 163 -8.03 11.84 11.10
C GLY A 163 -9.29 12.62 11.42
N VAL A 164 -10.21 12.78 10.47
CA VAL A 164 -11.53 13.41 10.72
C VAL A 164 -12.36 12.54 11.66
N GLN A 165 -12.40 11.22 11.43
CA GLN A 165 -13.14 10.27 12.27
C GLN A 165 -12.52 10.11 13.66
N ALA A 166 -11.20 10.15 13.76
CA ALA A 166 -10.46 9.96 15.00
C ALA A 166 -9.37 11.03 15.16
N PRO A 167 -9.69 12.26 15.59
CA PRO A 167 -8.72 13.37 15.64
C PRO A 167 -7.47 13.10 16.47
N ARG A 168 -7.57 12.27 17.52
CA ARG A 168 -6.42 11.84 18.35
C ARG A 168 -5.43 10.95 17.58
N PHE A 169 -5.81 10.40 16.42
CA PHE A 169 -4.94 9.63 15.55
C PHE A 169 -3.68 10.41 15.17
N PHE A 170 -3.78 11.71 14.87
CA PHE A 170 -2.62 12.54 14.52
C PHE A 170 -1.78 13.00 15.72
N GLN A 171 -2.15 12.62 16.94
CA GLN A 171 -1.32 12.81 18.13
C GLN A 171 -0.39 11.63 18.38
N GLN A 172 -0.62 10.50 17.70
CA GLN A 172 0.21 9.30 17.82
C GLN A 172 1.48 9.44 16.97
N GLU A 173 2.58 8.84 17.43
CA GLU A 173 3.87 8.93 16.75
C GLU A 173 3.87 8.21 15.40
N LEU A 174 3.24 7.03 15.35
CA LEU A 174 3.26 6.15 14.18
C LEU A 174 2.65 6.82 12.92
N PRO A 175 1.46 7.42 12.96
CA PRO A 175 0.92 8.20 11.84
C PRO A 175 1.80 9.38 11.43
N LEU A 176 2.43 10.05 12.40
CA LEU A 176 3.33 11.19 12.17
C LEU A 176 4.65 10.75 11.51
N ILE A 177 5.21 9.61 11.91
CA ILE A 177 6.36 8.99 11.26
C ILE A 177 5.99 8.69 9.81
N GLN A 178 4.86 8.01 9.59
CA GLN A 178 4.45 7.53 8.29
C GLN A 178 4.20 8.67 7.31
N ILE A 179 3.45 9.70 7.70
CA ILE A 179 3.18 10.82 6.81
C ILE A 179 4.48 11.57 6.44
N GLY A 180 5.44 11.69 7.36
CA GLY A 180 6.73 12.30 7.07
C GLY A 180 7.55 11.52 6.04
N ILE A 181 7.57 10.18 6.12
CA ILE A 181 8.20 9.32 5.09
C ILE A 181 7.51 9.53 3.75
N LEU A 182 6.18 9.41 3.74
CA LEU A 182 5.39 9.38 2.51
C LEU A 182 5.34 10.72 1.77
N ILE A 183 5.44 11.86 2.46
CA ILE A 183 5.58 13.16 1.79
C ILE A 183 6.81 13.15 0.88
N ILE A 184 7.95 12.63 1.35
CA ILE A 184 9.18 12.60 0.56
C ILE A 184 9.10 11.54 -0.54
N VAL A 185 8.63 10.33 -0.23
CA VAL A 185 8.42 9.26 -1.23
C VAL A 185 7.48 9.75 -2.34
N PHE A 186 6.41 10.46 -1.99
CA PHE A 186 5.46 11.03 -2.94
C PHE A 186 6.11 11.99 -3.94
N PHE A 187 7.04 12.83 -3.51
CA PHE A 187 7.76 13.73 -4.43
C PHE A 187 8.62 13.00 -5.47
N TYR A 188 9.09 11.79 -5.17
CA TYR A 188 9.82 10.96 -6.12
C TYR A 188 8.86 10.16 -7.00
N ASP A 189 7.84 9.56 -6.39
CA ASP A 189 6.86 8.71 -7.06
C ASP A 189 6.01 9.51 -8.06
N ILE A 190 5.49 10.69 -7.70
CA ILE A 190 4.68 11.53 -8.60
C ILE A 190 5.47 12.06 -9.81
N ARG A 191 6.80 12.12 -9.70
CA ARG A 191 7.72 12.51 -10.78
C ARG A 191 8.22 11.30 -11.58
N ALA A 192 7.61 10.13 -11.37
CA ALA A 192 7.99 8.87 -11.99
C ALA A 192 9.48 8.53 -11.81
N LYS A 193 10.09 8.88 -10.66
CA LYS A 193 11.50 8.55 -10.37
C LYS A 193 11.66 7.19 -9.69
N ILE A 194 10.59 6.73 -9.05
CA ILE A 194 10.46 5.47 -8.33
C ILE A 194 9.04 4.94 -8.54
N MET A 195 8.82 3.67 -8.24
CA MET A 195 7.49 3.06 -8.11
C MET A 195 7.36 2.47 -6.71
N LEU A 196 6.20 2.59 -6.09
CA LEU A 196 5.94 1.87 -4.84
C LEU A 196 6.07 0.36 -5.03
N GLY A 197 5.50 -0.16 -6.13
CA GLY A 197 5.41 -1.58 -6.40
C GLY A 197 4.46 -2.29 -5.42
N ASP A 198 4.28 -3.57 -5.63
CA ASP A 198 3.47 -4.43 -4.78
C ASP A 198 3.98 -4.44 -3.32
N GLY A 199 5.29 -4.36 -3.11
CA GLY A 199 5.90 -4.23 -1.78
C GLY A 199 5.43 -2.97 -1.03
N GLY A 200 5.33 -1.84 -1.73
CA GLY A 200 4.90 -0.56 -1.14
C GLY A 200 3.39 -0.42 -1.05
N ALA A 201 2.67 -0.71 -2.13
CA ALA A 201 1.23 -0.51 -2.19
C ALA A 201 0.47 -1.43 -1.22
N ASN A 202 0.84 -2.71 -1.14
CA ASN A 202 0.22 -3.64 -0.20
C ASN A 202 0.54 -3.26 1.26
N LEU A 203 1.78 -2.85 1.56
CA LEU A 203 2.19 -2.35 2.88
C LEU A 203 1.30 -1.18 3.32
N LEU A 204 1.14 -0.17 2.47
CA LEU A 204 0.39 1.03 2.77
C LEU A 204 -1.11 0.76 2.93
N GLY A 205 -1.69 -0.06 2.06
CA GLY A 205 -3.10 -0.44 2.20
C GLY A 205 -3.34 -1.32 3.44
N PHE A 206 -2.41 -2.21 3.77
CA PHE A 206 -2.50 -3.03 4.98
C PHE A 206 -2.45 -2.17 6.24
N GLN A 207 -1.53 -1.20 6.29
CA GLN A 207 -1.40 -0.24 7.40
C GLN A 207 -2.68 0.59 7.59
N LEU A 208 -3.24 1.16 6.51
CA LEU A 208 -4.55 1.84 6.57
C LEU A 208 -5.63 0.88 7.07
N GLY A 209 -5.61 -0.36 6.60
CA GLY A 209 -6.57 -1.37 7.02
C GLY A 209 -6.56 -1.65 8.52
N VAL A 210 -5.37 -1.74 9.11
CA VAL A 210 -5.20 -1.90 10.55
C VAL A 210 -5.74 -0.67 11.28
N TRP A 211 -5.39 0.54 10.84
CA TRP A 211 -5.83 1.74 11.54
C TRP A 211 -7.33 2.00 11.45
N TYR A 212 -7.95 1.75 10.30
CA TYR A 212 -9.41 1.79 10.17
C TYR A 212 -10.07 0.70 11.04
N SER A 213 -9.47 -0.48 11.15
CA SER A 213 -9.95 -1.53 12.05
C SER A 213 -9.93 -1.10 13.53
N ILE A 214 -8.97 -0.27 13.93
CA ILE A 214 -8.86 0.23 15.31
C ILE A 214 -9.81 1.42 15.55
N HIS A 215 -9.91 2.35 14.60
CA HIS A 215 -10.51 3.66 14.85
C HIS A 215 -11.94 3.85 14.31
N PHE A 216 -12.40 3.00 13.39
CA PHE A 216 -13.76 3.12 12.85
C PHE A 216 -14.77 2.32 13.67
N PRO A 217 -16.00 2.84 13.86
CA PRO A 217 -17.10 2.03 14.36
C PRO A 217 -17.52 0.99 13.31
N LEU A 218 -18.21 -0.07 13.74
CA LEU A 218 -18.59 -1.20 12.87
C LEU A 218 -19.32 -0.75 11.59
N TYR A 219 -20.28 0.18 11.70
CA TYR A 219 -21.03 0.69 10.55
C TYR A 219 -20.11 1.35 9.51
N GLY A 220 -19.10 2.10 9.97
CA GLY A 220 -18.09 2.71 9.10
C GLY A 220 -17.22 1.65 8.41
N LYS A 221 -16.84 0.58 9.12
CA LYS A 221 -16.10 -0.55 8.53
C LYS A 221 -16.92 -1.23 7.43
N LEU A 222 -18.19 -1.53 7.70
CA LEU A 222 -19.08 -2.19 6.74
C LEU A 222 -19.30 -1.34 5.48
N PHE A 223 -19.54 -0.04 5.64
CA PHE A 223 -19.65 0.88 4.52
C PHE A 223 -18.38 0.88 3.65
N MET A 224 -17.21 0.96 4.30
CA MET A 224 -15.94 0.94 3.59
C MET A 224 -15.70 -0.40 2.86
N ILE A 225 -16.01 -1.53 3.50
CA ILE A 225 -15.90 -2.86 2.89
C ILE A 225 -16.76 -2.96 1.63
N ILE A 226 -18.01 -2.49 1.69
CA ILE A 226 -18.92 -2.50 0.52
C ILE A 226 -18.31 -1.67 -0.63
N LEU A 227 -17.81 -0.47 -0.34
CA LEU A 227 -17.18 0.39 -1.33
C LEU A 227 -15.93 -0.26 -1.95
N LEU A 228 -15.06 -0.85 -1.12
CA LEU A 228 -13.84 -1.51 -1.57
C LEU A 228 -14.15 -2.76 -2.40
N ILE A 229 -15.11 -3.59 -1.99
CA ILE A 229 -15.58 -4.74 -2.77
C ILE A 229 -16.08 -4.26 -4.14
N GLY A 230 -16.86 -3.16 -4.19
CA GLY A 230 -17.30 -2.56 -5.43
C GLY A 230 -16.14 -2.17 -6.36
N ILE A 231 -15.11 -1.50 -5.83
CA ILE A 231 -13.90 -1.15 -6.60
C ILE A 231 -13.19 -2.39 -7.13
N ASN A 232 -13.03 -3.42 -6.30
CA ASN A 232 -12.34 -4.65 -6.68
C ASN A 232 -13.10 -5.43 -7.77
N ILE A 233 -14.42 -5.57 -7.63
CA ILE A 233 -15.28 -6.19 -8.65
C ILE A 233 -15.24 -5.40 -9.96
N TYR A 234 -15.27 -4.07 -9.88
CA TYR A 234 -15.16 -3.22 -11.06
C TYR A 234 -13.82 -3.44 -11.78
N ASN A 235 -12.71 -3.45 -11.04
CA ASN A 235 -11.37 -3.62 -11.60
C ASN A 235 -11.13 -4.98 -12.27
N GLU A 236 -11.81 -6.04 -11.83
CA GLU A 236 -11.76 -7.36 -12.48
C GLU A 236 -12.33 -7.35 -13.91
N ARG A 237 -13.20 -6.40 -14.24
CA ARG A 237 -13.86 -6.32 -15.56
C ARG A 237 -13.45 -5.10 -16.37
N HIS A 238 -13.06 -4.02 -15.70
CA HIS A 238 -12.83 -2.72 -16.31
C HIS A 238 -11.55 -2.07 -15.77
N SER A 239 -10.87 -1.30 -16.61
CA SER A 239 -9.67 -0.58 -16.17
C SER A 239 -10.05 0.68 -15.38
N ILE A 240 -9.59 0.78 -14.13
CA ILE A 240 -9.70 2.01 -13.32
C ILE A 240 -9.04 3.19 -14.04
N SER A 241 -7.88 2.96 -14.69
CA SER A 241 -7.19 4.00 -15.46
C SER A 241 -8.02 4.53 -16.62
N GLN A 242 -8.72 3.66 -17.35
CA GLN A 242 -9.61 4.09 -18.43
C GLN A 242 -10.83 4.87 -17.89
N PHE A 243 -11.40 4.42 -16.77
CA PHE A 243 -12.49 5.13 -16.11
C PHE A 243 -12.09 6.55 -15.71
N ILE A 244 -10.90 6.71 -15.10
CA ILE A 244 -10.35 8.02 -14.74
C ILE A 244 -10.15 8.90 -15.98
N GLU A 245 -9.60 8.36 -17.07
CA GLU A 245 -9.36 9.12 -18.30
C GLU A 245 -10.64 9.60 -19.00
N GLN A 246 -11.74 8.87 -18.86
CA GLN A 246 -13.06 9.24 -19.40
C GLN A 246 -13.73 10.39 -18.62
N HIS A 247 -13.36 10.60 -17.36
CA HIS A 247 -14.00 11.60 -16.48
C HIS A 247 -13.08 12.80 -16.26
N LYS A 248 -13.42 13.95 -16.85
CA LYS A 248 -12.58 15.16 -16.87
C LYS A 248 -12.03 15.56 -15.48
N TRP A 249 -12.88 15.58 -14.45
CA TRP A 249 -12.49 16.01 -13.11
C TRP A 249 -11.55 15.00 -12.43
N LEU A 250 -11.81 13.69 -12.56
CA LEU A 250 -10.91 12.64 -12.07
C LEU A 250 -9.56 12.70 -12.74
N ARG A 251 -9.55 12.89 -14.06
CA ARG A 251 -8.32 13.04 -14.85
C ARG A 251 -7.49 14.25 -14.41
N VAL A 252 -8.14 15.38 -14.11
CA VAL A 252 -7.43 16.55 -13.57
C VAL A 252 -6.76 16.18 -12.25
N ILE A 253 -7.51 15.60 -11.30
CA ILE A 253 -6.98 15.19 -9.99
C ILE A 253 -5.84 14.18 -10.12
N ASP A 254 -5.99 13.18 -10.99
CA ASP A 254 -4.97 12.15 -11.22
C ASP A 254 -3.67 12.75 -11.77
N ARG A 255 -3.78 13.75 -12.66
CA ARG A 255 -2.62 14.44 -13.26
C ARG A 255 -2.06 15.59 -12.42
N LEU A 256 -2.77 16.06 -11.38
CA LEU A 256 -2.27 17.12 -10.51
C LEU A 256 -0.90 16.73 -9.93
N GLY A 257 0.10 17.61 -10.06
CA GLY A 257 1.45 17.39 -9.57
C GLY A 257 2.38 16.55 -10.48
N GLN A 258 1.87 15.92 -11.53
CA GLN A 258 2.64 15.17 -12.53
C GLN A 258 3.29 16.09 -13.60
N LYS A 259 3.82 17.27 -13.24
CA LYS A 259 4.32 18.24 -14.24
C LYS A 259 5.47 17.65 -15.08
N GLY A 260 5.41 17.82 -16.41
CA GLY A 260 6.42 17.34 -17.37
C GLY A 260 6.16 15.93 -17.94
N ILE A 261 4.96 15.39 -17.73
CA ILE A 261 4.58 14.02 -18.14
C ILE A 261 3.85 13.97 -19.50
N GLY A 262 3.68 15.11 -20.17
CA GLY A 262 3.19 15.18 -21.55
C GLY A 262 4.11 14.47 -22.54
#